data_AF-A0A3D0HTM7-F1
#
_entry.id   AF-A0A3D0HTM7-F1
#
_cell.length_a   1.000
_cell.length_b   1.000
_cell.length_c   1.000
_cell.angle_alpha   90.00
_cell.angle_beta   90.00
_cell.angle_gamma   90.00
#
_symmetry.space_group_name_H-M   'P 1'
#
loop_
_entity.id
_entity.type
_entity.pdbx_description
1 polymer ?
#
loop_
_entity_poly.entity_id
_entity_poly.type
_entity_poly.pdbx_seq_one_letter_code
_entity_poly.pdbx_strand_id
1 'polypeptide(L)'
;MKQSIENEMKLPGSVNFIFVSDEVLLKMNVQYLSHDSMTDVITFDYTEGSLISGDIFISIPRVRENAVTFAVPFIDELHRVMIHGVLHLMGYKDKTKSAKAIMSEKENFYLLNRW
;
A
#
# COMPACT_ATOMS: atom_id res chain seq x y z
N MET A 1 10.25 -5.12 2.92
CA MET A 1 8.84 -5.48 3.23
C MET A 1 8.69 -6.50 4.35
N LYS A 2 9.37 -7.65 4.34
CA LYS A 2 9.29 -8.58 5.48
C LYS A 2 9.73 -7.91 6.80
N GLN A 3 10.86 -7.21 6.75
CA GLN A 3 11.42 -6.49 7.90
C GLN A 3 10.45 -5.43 8.47
N SER A 4 9.67 -4.74 7.64
CA SER A 4 8.71 -3.75 8.15
C SER A 4 7.58 -4.39 8.96
N ILE A 5 7.15 -5.60 8.58
CA ILE A 5 6.14 -6.34 9.35
C ILE A 5 6.70 -6.72 10.73
N GLU A 6 7.93 -7.22 10.76
CA GLU A 6 8.60 -7.62 12.00
C GLU A 6 8.86 -6.40 12.92
N ASN A 7 9.24 -5.25 12.35
CA ASN A 7 9.45 -4.01 13.09
C ASN A 7 8.17 -3.48 13.79
N GLU A 8 6.99 -3.82 13.28
CA GLU A 8 5.70 -3.52 13.91
C GLU A 8 5.24 -4.62 14.90
N MET A 9 6.14 -5.52 15.30
CA MET A 9 5.87 -6.67 16.19
C MET A 9 4.78 -7.61 15.65
N LYS A 10 4.73 -7.79 14.32
CA LYS A 10 3.82 -8.70 13.63
C LYS A 10 4.60 -9.86 13.00
N LEU A 11 3.89 -10.93 12.63
CA LEU A 11 4.46 -12.10 11.97
C LEU A 11 4.27 -11.99 10.45
N PRO A 12 5.33 -12.12 9.64
CA PRO A 12 5.20 -12.07 8.19
C PRO A 12 4.55 -13.35 7.66
N GLY A 13 3.38 -13.21 7.05
CA GLY A 13 2.70 -14.25 6.28
C GLY A 13 2.90 -14.05 4.77
N SER A 14 1.93 -14.50 3.97
CA SER A 14 2.00 -14.43 2.52
C SER A 14 1.45 -13.08 2.03
N VAL A 15 2.33 -12.18 1.61
CA VAL A 15 1.96 -10.89 1.01
C VAL A 15 2.37 -10.89 -0.46
N ASN A 16 1.40 -10.78 -1.37
CA ASN A 16 1.63 -10.73 -2.80
C ASN A 16 1.44 -9.31 -3.33
N PHE A 17 2.31 -8.90 -4.25
CA PHE A 17 2.15 -7.65 -4.99
C PHE A 17 1.76 -7.98 -6.43
N ILE A 18 0.61 -7.47 -6.87
CA ILE A 18 0.07 -7.70 -8.20
C ILE A 18 0.06 -6.37 -8.95
N PHE A 19 0.95 -6.24 -9.93
CA PHE A 19 1.04 -5.04 -10.75
C PHE A 19 0.05 -5.10 -11.90
N VAL A 20 -0.83 -4.11 -11.99
CA VAL A 20 -1.93 -4.07 -12.95
C VAL A 20 -2.00 -2.73 -13.68
N SER A 21 -2.84 -2.66 -14.71
CA SER A 21 -3.22 -1.39 -15.35
C SER A 21 -4.31 -0.68 -14.55
N ASP A 22 -4.49 0.62 -14.79
CA ASP A 22 -5.58 1.42 -14.20
C ASP A 22 -6.96 0.80 -14.50
N GLU A 23 -7.17 0.30 -15.71
CA GLU A 23 -8.45 -0.30 -16.11
C GLU A 23 -8.81 -1.53 -15.28
N VAL A 24 -7.81 -2.36 -14.97
CA VAL A 24 -8.01 -3.54 -14.11
C VAL A 24 -8.30 -3.10 -12.68
N LEU A 25 -7.53 -2.14 -12.16
CA LEU A 25 -7.71 -1.64 -10.80
C LEU A 25 -9.08 -0.97 -10.61
N LEU A 26 -9.55 -0.19 -11.60
CA LEU A 26 -10.87 0.43 -11.60
C LEU A 26 -11.99 -0.62 -11.59
N LYS A 27 -11.90 -1.65 -12.43
CA LYS A 27 -12.86 -2.76 -12.43
C LYS A 27 -12.93 -3.43 -11.06
N MET A 28 -11.77 -3.65 -10.43
CA MET A 28 -11.71 -4.24 -9.09
C MET A 28 -12.31 -3.34 -8.02
N ASN A 29 -12.04 -2.03 -8.06
CA ASN A 29 -12.58 -1.09 -7.08
C ASN A 29 -14.12 -1.05 -7.12
N VAL A 30 -14.69 -1.01 -8.33
CA VAL A 30 -16.14 -1.05 -8.54
C VAL A 30 -16.73 -2.40 -8.11
N GLN A 31 -16.11 -3.51 -8.51
CA GLN A 31 -16.65 -4.85 -8.29
C GLN A 31 -16.60 -5.29 -6.82
N TYR A 32 -15.54 -4.94 -6.09
CA TYR A 32 -15.28 -5.48 -4.76
C TYR A 32 -15.43 -4.47 -3.62
N LEU A 33 -15.26 -3.17 -3.88
CA LEU A 33 -15.23 -2.15 -2.83
C LEU A 33 -16.39 -1.15 -2.91
N SER A 34 -17.22 -1.20 -3.98
CA SER A 34 -18.34 -0.28 -4.20
C SER A 34 -17.96 1.20 -4.05
N HIS A 35 -16.70 1.54 -4.30
CA HIS A 35 -16.15 2.88 -4.23
C HIS A 35 -15.80 3.34 -5.65
N ASP A 36 -16.21 4.56 -6.01
CA ASP A 36 -15.98 5.17 -7.32
C ASP A 36 -14.85 6.21 -7.27
N SER A 37 -13.74 5.85 -6.63
CA SER A 37 -12.57 6.72 -6.49
C SER A 37 -11.34 6.10 -7.14
N MET A 38 -10.61 6.87 -7.95
CA MET A 38 -9.29 6.45 -8.43
C MET A 38 -8.36 6.25 -7.21
N THR A 39 -7.89 5.03 -7.01
CA THR A 39 -6.84 4.69 -6.05
C THR A 39 -5.66 4.12 -6.82
N ASP A 40 -4.45 4.30 -6.32
CA ASP A 40 -3.21 3.70 -6.86
C ASP A 40 -2.96 2.30 -6.31
N VAL A 41 -3.64 1.93 -5.21
CA VAL A 41 -3.54 0.63 -4.56
C VAL A 41 -4.89 0.11 -4.06
N ILE A 42 -5.09 -1.21 -4.18
CA ILE A 42 -6.17 -1.97 -3.54
C ILE A 42 -5.53 -3.09 -2.72
N THR A 43 -5.99 -3.27 -1.49
CA THR A 43 -5.48 -4.32 -0.60
C THR A 43 -6.61 -5.28 -0.23
N PHE A 44 -6.39 -6.57 -0.46
CA PHE A 44 -7.24 -7.65 0.06
C PHE A 44 -6.57 -8.25 1.28
N ASP A 45 -7.24 -8.11 2.43
CA ASP A 45 -6.72 -8.49 3.73
C ASP A 45 -7.09 -9.95 4.06
N TYR A 46 -6.07 -10.78 4.25
CA TYR A 46 -6.17 -12.18 4.70
C TYR A 46 -5.45 -12.37 6.04
N THR A 47 -5.26 -11.30 6.81
CA THR A 47 -4.52 -11.34 8.08
C THR A 47 -5.26 -12.18 9.12
N GLU A 48 -4.50 -12.99 9.86
CA GLU A 48 -5.01 -13.81 10.95
C GLU A 48 -4.29 -13.41 12.25
N GLY A 49 -4.92 -12.54 13.03
CA GLY A 49 -4.36 -12.02 14.28
C GLY A 49 -3.09 -11.20 14.05
N SER A 50 -1.92 -11.76 14.38
CA SER A 50 -0.62 -11.13 14.15
C SER A 50 0.06 -11.58 12.85
N LEU A 51 -0.47 -12.58 12.15
CA LEU A 51 0.06 -13.08 10.89
C LEU A 51 -0.44 -12.23 9.72
N ILE A 52 0.46 -11.47 9.10
CA ILE A 52 0.14 -10.52 8.04
C ILE A 52 0.19 -11.21 6.68
N SER A 53 -0.99 -11.40 6.07
CA SER A 53 -1.14 -11.97 4.73
C SER A 53 -2.15 -11.16 3.92
N GLY A 54 -1.95 -11.05 2.61
CA GLY A 54 -2.84 -10.29 1.74
C GLY A 54 -2.32 -10.09 0.33
N ASP A 55 -3.21 -9.64 -0.54
CA ASP A 55 -2.89 -9.31 -1.93
C ASP A 55 -2.98 -7.78 -2.12
N ILE A 56 -1.91 -7.18 -2.61
CA ILE A 56 -1.79 -5.74 -2.83
C ILE A 56 -1.70 -5.49 -4.33
N PHE A 57 -2.78 -4.97 -4.90
CA PHE A 57 -2.88 -4.62 -6.32
C PHE A 57 -2.45 -3.18 -6.53
N ILE A 58 -1.49 -2.94 -7.43
CA ILE A 58 -0.89 -1.63 -7.64
C ILE A 58 -0.95 -1.25 -9.11
N SER A 59 -1.48 -0.06 -9.40
CA SER A 59 -1.45 0.49 -10.76
C SER A 59 -0.08 1.09 -11.08
N ILE A 60 0.69 0.43 -11.92
CA ILE A 60 2.00 0.94 -12.37
C ILE A 60 1.87 2.26 -13.18
N PRO A 61 0.89 2.43 -14.08
CA PRO A 61 0.64 3.71 -14.72
C PRO A 61 0.42 4.84 -13.71
N ARG A 62 -0.43 4.62 -12.69
CA ARG A 62 -0.70 5.63 -11.66
C ARG A 62 0.52 5.98 -10.83
N VAL A 63 1.29 4.98 -10.40
CA VAL A 63 2.56 5.19 -9.68
C VAL A 63 3.52 6.03 -10.52
N ARG A 64 3.57 5.81 -11.84
CA ARG A 64 4.40 6.62 -12.76
C ARG A 64 3.92 8.07 -12.83
N GLU A 65 2.62 8.29 -12.94
CA GLU A 65 2.03 9.63 -12.93
C GLU A 65 2.31 10.35 -11.61
N ASN A 66 2.05 9.69 -10.48
CA ASN A 66 2.31 10.21 -9.14
C ASN A 66 3.78 10.60 -8.97
N ALA A 67 4.72 9.76 -9.43
CA ALA A 67 6.15 10.05 -9.34
C ALA A 67 6.51 11.35 -10.07
N VAL A 68 5.91 11.62 -11.22
CA VAL A 68 6.06 12.88 -11.95
C VAL A 68 5.41 14.03 -11.19
N THR A 69 4.17 13.87 -10.74
CA THR A 69 3.41 14.90 -10.00
C THR A 69 4.10 15.32 -8.71
N PHE A 70 4.67 14.37 -7.97
CA PHE A 70 5.37 14.61 -6.71
C PHE A 70 6.87 14.90 -6.89
N ALA A 71 7.37 14.87 -8.13
CA ALA A 71 8.77 15.08 -8.47
C ALA A 71 9.73 14.16 -7.67
N VAL A 72 9.38 12.87 -7.56
CA VAL A 72 10.17 11.84 -6.89
C VAL A 72 10.60 10.74 -7.87
N PRO A 73 11.67 9.99 -7.59
CA PRO A 73 12.01 8.83 -8.39
C PRO A 73 10.86 7.82 -8.43
N PHE A 74 10.58 7.26 -9.61
CA PHE A 74 9.55 6.22 -9.77
C PHE A 74 9.69 5.07 -8.76
N ILE A 75 10.93 4.65 -8.49
CA ILE A 75 11.20 3.56 -7.54
C ILE A 75 10.82 3.93 -6.10
N ASP A 76 10.94 5.19 -5.73
CA ASP A 76 10.61 5.65 -4.37
C ASP A 76 9.08 5.74 -4.21
N GLU A 77 8.37 6.22 -5.24
CA GLU A 77 6.91 6.21 -5.24
C GLU A 77 6.36 4.78 -5.25
N LEU A 78 6.95 3.88 -6.05
CA LEU A 78 6.57 2.46 -6.04
C LEU A 78 6.74 1.85 -4.65
N HIS A 79 7.88 2.08 -3.99
CA HIS A 79 8.10 1.59 -2.63
C HIS A 79 7.13 2.22 -1.62
N ARG A 80 6.80 3.51 -1.77
CA ARG A 80 5.79 4.19 -0.94
C ARG A 80 4.42 3.52 -1.07
N VAL A 81 3.95 3.28 -2.29
CA VAL A 81 2.65 2.63 -2.51
C VAL A 81 2.66 1.18 -2.03
N MET A 82 3.76 0.45 -2.22
CA MET A 82 3.89 -0.90 -1.69
C MET A 82 3.87 -0.95 -0.16
N ILE A 83 4.60 -0.07 0.54
CA ILE A 83 4.54 -0.04 2.01
C ILE A 83 3.19 0.45 2.51
N HIS A 84 2.54 1.36 1.81
CA HIS A 84 1.20 1.83 2.13
C HIS A 84 0.21 0.65 2.18
N GLY A 85 0.22 -0.23 1.18
CA GLY A 85 -0.59 -1.46 1.21
C GLY A 85 -0.25 -2.38 2.38
N VAL A 86 1.03 -2.58 2.70
CA VAL A 86 1.45 -3.41 3.84
C VAL A 86 1.04 -2.78 5.18
N LEU A 87 1.13 -1.46 5.32
CA LEU A 87 0.67 -0.73 6.51
C LEU A 87 -0.83 -0.92 6.72
N HIS A 88 -1.63 -0.90 5.66
CA HIS A 88 -3.04 -1.25 5.75
C HIS A 88 -3.28 -2.67 6.26
N LEU A 89 -2.55 -3.67 5.76
CA LEU A 89 -2.61 -5.05 6.30
C LEU A 89 -2.23 -5.12 7.78
N MET A 90 -1.38 -4.20 8.27
CA MET A 90 -1.01 -4.12 9.69
C MET A 90 -2.05 -3.36 10.55
N GLY A 91 -3.11 -2.83 9.94
CA GLY A 91 -4.21 -2.15 10.62
C GLY A 91 -4.09 -0.62 10.65
N TYR A 92 -3.10 -0.04 9.98
CA TYR A 92 -3.02 1.42 9.83
C TYR A 92 -4.15 1.93 8.94
N LYS A 93 -4.70 3.10 9.30
CA LYS A 93 -5.81 3.76 8.60
C LYS A 93 -5.38 5.16 8.15
N ASP A 94 -6.04 5.70 7.15
CA ASP A 94 -5.71 6.99 6.52
C ASP A 94 -6.94 7.90 6.26
N LYS A 95 -8.14 7.46 6.66
CA LYS A 95 -9.39 8.19 6.40
C LYS A 95 -9.54 9.48 7.22
N THR A 96 -8.90 9.58 8.39
CA THR A 96 -8.93 10.79 9.22
C THR A 96 -7.60 11.52 9.12
N LYS A 97 -7.61 12.84 9.33
CA LYS A 97 -6.38 13.66 9.29
C LYS A 97 -5.29 13.14 10.26
N SER A 98 -5.69 12.71 11.46
CA SER A 98 -4.75 12.16 12.45
C SER A 98 -4.19 10.80 12.02
N ALA A 99 -5.04 9.89 11.53
CA ALA A 99 -4.60 8.58 11.09
C ALA A 99 -3.70 8.69 9.84
N LYS A 100 -4.05 9.57 8.90
CA LYS A 100 -3.23 9.89 7.73
C LYS A 100 -1.85 10.43 8.12
N ALA A 101 -1.77 11.30 9.12
CA ALA A 101 -0.48 11.83 9.58
C ALA A 101 0.44 10.72 10.11
N ILE A 102 -0.11 9.79 10.91
CA ILE A 102 0.62 8.62 11.41
C ILE A 102 1.06 7.72 10.25
N MET A 103 0.16 7.47 9.29
CA MET A 103 0.46 6.63 8.13
C MET A 103 1.58 7.22 7.27
N SER A 104 1.53 8.53 6.99
CA SER A 104 2.58 9.24 6.26
C SER A 104 3.92 9.26 6.99
N GLU A 105 3.91 9.41 8.32
CA GLU A 105 5.13 9.30 9.14
C GLU A 105 5.74 7.90 9.01
N LYS A 106 4.90 6.86 9.12
CA LYS A 106 5.32 5.48 8.94
C LYS A 106 5.88 5.27 7.55
N GLU A 107 5.17 5.60 6.47
CA GLU A 107 5.66 5.50 5.09
C GLU A 107 7.04 6.14 4.92
N ASN A 108 7.25 7.34 5.46
CA ASN A 108 8.51 8.07 5.36
C ASN A 108 9.65 7.37 6.10
N PHE A 109 9.43 6.96 7.36
CA PHE A 109 10.41 6.21 8.16
C PHE A 109 10.92 5.01 7.37
N TYR A 110 9.99 4.33 6.75
CA TYR A 110 10.18 3.04 6.14
C TYR A 110 10.83 3.16 4.74
N LEU A 111 10.44 4.17 3.97
CA LEU A 111 11.08 4.53 2.71
C LEU A 111 12.57 4.91 2.90
N LEU A 112 12.88 5.64 3.98
CA LEU A 112 14.25 6.07 4.29
C LEU A 112 15.15 4.92 4.75
N ASN A 113 14.60 3.96 5.49
CA ASN A 113 15.37 2.86 6.07
C ASN A 113 15.53 1.64 5.13
N ARG A 114 14.97 1.67 3.91
CA ARG A 114 15.05 0.64 2.86
C ARG A 114 15.21 -0.81 3.38
N TRP A 115 14.36 -1.16 4.36
CA TRP A 115 13.95 -2.49 4.84
C TRP A 115 14.68 -3.72 4.32
#